data_AF-A0A174TAR3-F1
#
_entry.id   AF-A0A174TAR3-F1
#
_cell.length_a   1.000
_cell.length_b   1.000
_cell.length_c   1.000
_cell.angle_alpha   90.00
_cell.angle_beta   90.00
_cell.angle_gamma   90.00
#
_symmetry.space_group_name_H-M   'P 1'
#
loop_
_entity.id
_entity.type
_entity.pdbx_description
1 polymer ?
#
loop_
_entity_poly.entity_id
_entity_poly.type
_entity_poly.pdbx_seq_one_letter_code
_entity_poly.pdbx_strand_id
1 'polypeptide(L)' 'MTQGIVFKKAKGEATDPSGKKIKFSDFLKGTHGSDSAKWKAGFKYKKALRNSKKKK' A
#
# COMPACT_ATOMS: atom_id res chain seq x y z
N MET A 1 -19.06 31.15 3.69
CA MET A 1 -18.99 29.68 3.58
C MET A 1 -17.64 29.32 2.99
N THR A 2 -16.66 28.98 3.81
CA THR A 2 -15.34 28.56 3.32
C THR A 2 -15.44 27.13 2.78
N GLN A 3 -15.24 26.95 1.47
CA GLN A 3 -15.23 25.63 0.87
C GLN A 3 -13.94 24.91 1.29
N GLY A 4 -14.07 23.91 2.16
CA GLY A 4 -12.95 23.10 2.62
C GLY A 4 -12.36 22.27 1.47
N ILE A 5 -11.03 22.30 1.34
CA ILE A 5 -10.30 21.53 0.33
C ILE A 5 -10.51 20.03 0.59
N VAL A 6 -11.27 19.36 -0.29
CA VAL A 6 -11.44 17.92 -0.26
C VAL A 6 -10.31 17.26 -1.05
N PHE A 7 -9.33 16.71 -0.34
CA PHE A 7 -8.28 15.91 -0.97
C PHE A 7 -8.90 14.62 -1.55
N LYS A 8 -9.09 14.59 -2.88
CA LYS A 8 -9.33 13.34 -3.62
C LYS A 8 -8.13 12.43 -3.38
N LYS A 9 -8.29 11.44 -2.50
CA LYS A 9 -7.29 10.41 -2.24
C LYS A 9 -7.12 9.58 -3.51
N ALA A 10 -6.13 9.95 -4.32
CA ALA A 10 -5.72 9.14 -5.45
C ALA A 10 -5.25 7.77 -4.92
N LYS A 11 -6.13 6.76 -5.01
CA LYS A 11 -5.72 5.36 -4.93
C LYS A 11 -5.04 5.01 -6.25
N GLY A 12 -3.88 5.63 -6.49
CA GLY A 12 -2.99 5.21 -7.55
C GLY A 12 -2.59 3.78 -7.25
N GLU A 13 -3.01 2.86 -8.11
CA GLU A 13 -2.65 1.46 -8.03
C GLU A 13 -1.13 1.38 -8.22
N ALA A 14 -0.42 1.25 -7.11
CA ALA A 14 1.03 1.19 -7.13
C ALA A 14 1.44 -0.12 -7.80
N THR A 15 2.22 -0.02 -8.86
CA THR A 15 2.81 -1.16 -9.56
C THR A 15 4.23 -1.37 -9.06
N ASP A 16 4.59 -2.61 -8.78
CA ASP A 16 5.97 -3.01 -8.49
C ASP A 16 6.85 -2.78 -9.75
N PRO A 17 8.20 -2.82 -9.62
CA PRO A 17 9.12 -2.68 -10.75
C PRO A 17 8.87 -3.67 -11.90
N SER A 18 8.18 -4.78 -11.63
CA SER A 18 7.77 -5.80 -12.61
C SER A 18 6.43 -5.48 -13.30
N GLY A 19 5.86 -4.29 -13.09
CA GLY A 19 4.57 -3.88 -13.64
C GLY A 19 3.35 -4.49 -12.94
N LYS A 20 3.55 -5.39 -11.97
CA LYS A 20 2.46 -6.01 -11.20
C LYS A 20 1.91 -5.05 -10.15
N LYS A 21 0.58 -4.93 -10.06
CA LYS A 21 -0.09 -4.16 -9.03
C LYS A 21 0.21 -4.71 -7.63
N ILE A 22 0.74 -3.88 -6.75
CA ILE A 22 1.05 -4.19 -5.36
C ILE A 22 -0.28 -4.32 -4.59
N LYS A 23 -0.63 -5.53 -4.14
CA LYS A 23 -1.85 -5.77 -3.36
C LYS A 23 -1.48 -6.10 -1.92
N PHE A 24 -2.24 -5.58 -0.97
CA PHE A 24 -2.03 -5.88 0.45
C PHE A 24 -2.24 -7.37 0.77
N SER A 25 -3.16 -8.04 0.06
CA SER A 25 -3.42 -9.48 0.17
C SER A 25 -2.16 -10.33 0.02
N ASP A 26 -1.24 -9.91 -0.85
CA ASP A 26 -0.02 -10.66 -1.13
C ASP A 26 0.91 -10.68 0.10
N PHE A 27 0.85 -9.65 0.95
CA PHE A 27 1.62 -9.55 2.18
C PHE A 27 0.96 -10.28 3.36
N LEU A 28 -0.32 -10.65 3.25
CA LEU A 28 -1.06 -11.43 4.24
C LEU A 28 -1.05 -12.94 3.93
N LYS A 29 -0.75 -13.33 2.69
CA LYS A 29 -0.73 -14.73 2.27
C LYS A 29 0.32 -15.51 3.06
N GLY A 30 -0.07 -16.65 3.63
CA GLY A 30 0.80 -17.49 4.46
C GLY A 30 1.09 -16.94 5.86
N THR A 31 0.42 -15.86 6.29
CA THR A 31 0.53 -15.37 7.67
C THR A 31 -0.48 -16.06 8.60
N HIS A 32 -0.10 -16.25 9.87
CA HIS A 32 -0.98 -16.84 10.91
C HIS A 32 -2.16 -15.95 11.34
N GLY A 33 -2.47 -14.86 10.62
CA GLY A 33 -3.61 -13.98 10.90
C GLY A 33 -3.55 -13.18 12.21
N SER A 34 -2.49 -13.35 12.99
CA SER A 34 -2.27 -12.60 14.24
C SER A 34 -2.10 -11.11 14.00
N ASP A 35 -2.39 -10.29 15.01
CA ASP A 35 -2.31 -8.84 14.87
C ASP A 35 -0.89 -8.35 14.61
N SER A 36 0.12 -9.02 15.21
CA SER A 36 1.53 -8.80 14.89
C SER A 36 1.83 -9.07 13.41
N ALA A 37 1.28 -10.15 12.85
CA ALA A 37 1.46 -10.47 11.44
C ALA A 37 0.82 -9.43 10.51
N LYS A 38 -0.40 -8.98 10.83
CA LYS A 38 -1.07 -7.89 10.09
C LYS A 38 -0.26 -6.59 10.14
N TRP A 39 0.29 -6.25 11.30
CA TRP A 39 1.15 -5.08 11.47
C TRP A 39 2.41 -5.16 10.59
N LYS A 40 3.09 -6.30 10.62
CA LYS A 40 4.31 -6.53 9.83
C LYS A 40 4.01 -6.52 8.32
N ALA A 41 2.89 -7.11 7.90
CA ALA A 41 2.40 -7.04 6.53
C ALA A 41 2.10 -5.59 6.11
N GLY A 42 1.44 -4.81 6.98
CA GLY A 42 1.12 -3.40 6.75
C GLY A 42 2.36 -2.54 6.54
N PHE A 43 3.40 -2.77 7.36
CA PHE A 43 4.69 -2.09 7.22
C PHE A 43 5.36 -2.41 5.88
N LYS A 44 5.43 -3.69 5.50
CA LYS A 44 6.02 -4.13 4.23
C LYS A 44 5.26 -3.54 3.03
N TYR A 45 3.94 -3.57 3.06
CA TYR A 45 3.09 -2.99 2.02
C TYR A 45 3.31 -1.49 1.85
N LYS A 46 3.29 -0.70 2.94
CA LYS A 46 3.60 0.74 2.90
C LYS A 46 4.99 1.01 2.31
N LYS A 47 6.00 0.19 2.66
CA LYS A 47 7.35 0.32 2.11
C LYS A 47 7.39 0.06 0.60
N ALA A 48 6.71 -0.99 0.14
CA ALA A 48 6.60 -1.30 -1.29
C ALA A 48 5.92 -0.18 -2.09
N LEU A 49 4.83 0.39 -1.55
CA LEU A 49 4.18 1.57 -2.14
C LEU A 49 5.14 2.77 -2.26
N ARG A 50 5.96 3.04 -1.24
CA ARG A 50 6.94 4.14 -1.28
C ARG A 50 8.03 3.90 -2.34
N ASN A 51 8.50 2.66 -2.47
CA ASN A 51 9.51 2.30 -3.45
C ASN A 51 9.00 2.42 -4.89
N SER A 52 7.74 2.02 -5.13
CA SER A 52 7.11 2.16 -6.45
C SER A 52 7.00 3.61 -6.90
N LYS A 53 6.78 4.56 -5.98
CA LYS A 53 6.69 5.99 -6.26
C LYS A 53 8.05 6.65 -6.46
N LYS A 54 9.11 6.16 -5.81
CA LYS A 54 10.48 6.69 -5.95
C LYS A 54 11.14 6.31 -7.28
N LYS A 55 10.71 5.19 -7.89
CA LYS A 55 11.26 4.67 -9.15
C LYS A 55 10.43 5.02 -10.38
N LYS A 56 9.28 5.65 -10.20
CA LYS A 56 8.45 6.23 -11.26
C LYS A 56 8.88 7.68 -11.47
#